data_AF-A0A7C2J558-F1
#
_entry.id   AF-A0A7C2J558-F1
#
_cell.length_a   1.000
_cell.length_b   1.000
_cell.length_c   1.000
_cell.angle_alpha   90.00
_cell.angle_beta   90.00
_cell.angle_gamma   90.00
#
_symmetry.space_group_name_H-M   'P 1'
#
loop_
_entity.id
_entity.type
_entity.pdbx_description
1 polymer ?
#
loop_
_entity_poly.entity_id
_entity_poly.type
_entity_poly.pdbx_seq_one_letter_code
_entity_poly.pdbx_strand_id
1 'polypeptide(L)'
;MSCTRTRGKKSDPHPDPKDPPRRRANKARGHGNYETDRPPIFSVKGRESGEIRYTVEQRSDTETCLKVIRAAVGQQVEILNTDEWQGYARVEVEIGIRHATVRHGQAGKDEREWARDDDGDGIREVHCNGCEGAGAGLRTFLRMFRGVHKKYLA
;
A
#
# COMPACT_ATOMS: atom_id res chain seq x y z
N MET A 1 7.49 0.86 -0.02
CA MET A 1 6.12 0.87 -0.60
C MET A 1 5.12 0.52 0.50
N SER A 2 3.90 1.06 0.44
CA SER A 2 2.82 0.77 1.39
C SER A 2 1.47 0.73 0.68
N CYS A 3 0.54 -0.12 1.13
CA CYS A 3 -0.85 -0.13 0.65
C CYS A 3 -1.79 0.36 1.76
N THR A 4 -2.51 1.47 1.52
CA THR A 4 -3.44 2.03 2.50
C THR A 4 -4.90 1.67 2.22
N ARG A 5 -5.72 1.60 3.29
CA ARG A 5 -7.15 1.28 3.22
C ARG A 5 -8.00 2.54 3.19
N THR A 6 -8.94 2.63 2.26
CA THR A 6 -9.99 3.67 2.32
C THR A 6 -11.21 3.18 3.12
N ARG A 7 -11.84 4.05 3.91
CA ARG A 7 -13.04 3.69 4.71
C ARG A 7 -14.25 3.64 3.76
N GLY A 8 -14.92 2.49 3.73
CA GLY A 8 -15.96 2.16 2.75
C GLY A 8 -17.18 3.08 2.76
N LYS A 9 -17.61 3.46 1.55
CA LYS A 9 -18.94 3.96 1.11
C LYS A 9 -18.84 4.52 -0.32
N LYS A 10 -18.13 3.86 -1.25
CA LYS A 10 -17.75 4.49 -2.51
C LYS A 10 -17.75 3.50 -3.67
N SER A 11 -18.89 3.39 -4.30
CA SER A 11 -19.20 2.52 -5.43
C SER A 11 -20.36 3.15 -6.16
N ASP A 12 -20.64 2.65 -7.35
CA ASP A 12 -21.78 3.08 -8.13
C ASP A 12 -23.08 3.05 -7.30
N PRO A 13 -24.04 3.95 -7.59
CA PRO A 13 -25.37 3.87 -7.01
C PRO A 13 -25.95 2.47 -7.25
N HIS A 14 -26.58 1.88 -6.23
CA HIS A 14 -27.41 0.68 -6.39
C HIS A 14 -28.87 1.14 -6.34
N PRO A 15 -29.50 1.43 -7.50
CA PRO A 15 -30.88 1.88 -7.55
C PRO A 15 -31.89 0.73 -7.42
N ASP A 16 -31.45 -0.53 -7.47
CA ASP A 16 -32.33 -1.68 -7.36
C ASP A 16 -33.00 -1.73 -5.97
N PRO A 17 -34.34 -1.68 -5.88
CA PRO A 17 -35.06 -1.77 -4.61
C PRO A 17 -34.83 -3.08 -3.85
N LYS A 18 -34.39 -4.14 -4.53
CA LYS A 18 -34.12 -5.45 -3.93
C LYS A 18 -32.69 -5.58 -3.39
N ASP A 19 -31.81 -4.63 -3.70
CA ASP A 19 -30.44 -4.66 -3.21
C ASP A 19 -30.41 -4.41 -1.69
N PRO A 20 -29.75 -5.26 -0.89
CA PRO A 20 -29.72 -5.07 0.55
C PRO A 20 -28.98 -3.76 0.91
N PRO A 21 -29.43 -3.04 1.95
CA PRO A 21 -28.76 -1.82 2.39
C PRO A 21 -27.27 -2.04 2.67
N ARG A 22 -26.40 -1.16 2.16
CA ARG A 22 -24.95 -1.24 2.40
C ARG A 22 -24.65 -1.26 3.90
N ARG A 23 -24.05 -2.36 4.39
CA ARG A 23 -23.56 -2.43 5.78
C ARG A 23 -22.46 -1.39 6.00
N ARG A 24 -22.72 -0.42 6.88
CA ARG A 24 -21.75 0.63 7.24
C ARG A 24 -20.51 -0.02 7.83
N ALA A 25 -19.35 0.27 7.22
CA ALA A 25 -18.05 -0.28 7.58
C ALA A 25 -17.98 -1.79 7.37
N ASN A 26 -17.59 -2.23 6.16
CA ASN A 26 -16.84 -3.48 6.04
C ASN A 26 -15.69 -3.38 7.04
N LYS A 27 -15.74 -4.11 8.16
CA LYS A 27 -14.70 -4.16 9.21
C LYS A 27 -13.76 -5.36 8.99
N ALA A 28 -13.71 -5.90 7.77
CA ALA A 28 -12.82 -7.00 7.43
C ALA A 28 -11.35 -6.61 7.67
N ARG A 29 -10.58 -7.55 8.21
CA ARG A 29 -9.11 -7.47 8.26
C ARG A 29 -8.55 -7.77 6.86
N GLY A 30 -7.30 -7.38 6.61
CA GLY A 30 -6.65 -7.55 5.32
C GLY A 30 -6.81 -6.37 4.36
N HIS A 31 -6.16 -6.50 3.22
CA HIS A 31 -6.23 -5.54 2.12
C HIS A 31 -7.63 -5.58 1.50
N GLY A 32 -8.08 -4.41 1.05
CA GLY A 32 -9.34 -4.29 0.33
C GLY A 32 -9.17 -4.62 -1.14
N ASN A 33 -10.27 -4.89 -1.80
CA ASN A 33 -10.34 -5.00 -3.25
C ASN A 33 -11.54 -4.18 -3.76
N TYR A 34 -11.67 -4.10 -5.08
CA TYR A 34 -12.78 -3.40 -5.72
C TYR A 34 -14.13 -3.93 -5.20
N GLU A 35 -14.33 -5.24 -5.16
CA GLU A 35 -15.59 -5.87 -4.72
C GLU A 35 -16.00 -5.45 -3.30
N THR A 36 -15.04 -5.32 -2.38
CA THR A 36 -15.27 -5.05 -0.95
C THR A 36 -15.38 -3.55 -0.58
N ASP A 37 -15.59 -2.66 -1.56
CA ASP A 37 -15.69 -1.20 -1.37
C ASP A 37 -14.42 -0.56 -0.77
N ARG A 38 -13.26 -1.14 -1.04
CA ARG A 38 -11.97 -0.72 -0.49
C ARG A 38 -10.86 -0.85 -1.55
N PRO A 39 -10.89 -0.03 -2.62
CA PRO A 39 -9.86 -0.09 -3.63
C PRO A 39 -8.48 0.13 -2.99
N PRO A 40 -7.51 -0.77 -3.22
CA PRO A 40 -6.16 -0.62 -2.71
C PRO A 40 -5.47 0.58 -3.36
N ILE A 41 -4.81 1.38 -2.53
CA ILE A 41 -3.96 2.47 -2.97
C ILE A 41 -2.53 2.14 -2.59
N PHE A 42 -1.74 1.83 -3.61
CA PHE A 42 -0.32 1.62 -3.49
C PHE A 42 0.41 2.96 -3.46
N SER A 43 1.40 3.07 -2.58
CA SER A 43 2.22 4.26 -2.40
C SER A 43 3.69 3.89 -2.57
N VAL A 44 4.36 4.54 -3.53
CA VAL A 44 5.81 4.45 -3.74
C VAL A 44 6.38 5.84 -3.54
N LYS A 45 7.41 5.94 -2.70
CA LYS A 45 8.09 7.21 -2.39
C LYS A 45 9.56 7.10 -2.74
N GLY A 46 10.07 8.04 -3.55
CA GLY A 46 11.50 8.24 -3.75
C GLY A 46 12.11 8.85 -2.48
N ARG A 47 13.13 8.22 -1.91
CA ARG A 47 13.74 8.70 -0.66
C ARG A 47 14.53 9.98 -0.88
N GLU A 48 15.32 10.03 -1.95
CA GLU A 48 16.12 11.20 -2.31
C GLU A 48 15.29 12.30 -2.96
N SER A 49 14.46 11.96 -3.95
CA SER A 49 13.64 12.94 -4.65
C SER A 49 12.47 13.48 -3.82
N GLY A 50 12.05 12.75 -2.79
CA GLY A 50 10.85 13.07 -2.01
C GLY A 50 9.54 12.84 -2.76
N GLU A 51 9.58 12.53 -4.07
CA GLU A 51 8.40 12.30 -4.89
C GLU A 51 7.58 11.13 -4.36
N ILE A 52 6.26 11.28 -4.44
CA ILE A 52 5.33 10.21 -4.11
C ILE A 52 4.36 9.94 -5.24
N ARG A 53 4.22 8.65 -5.56
CA ARG A 53 3.24 8.15 -6.52
C ARG A 53 2.21 7.32 -5.79
N TYR A 54 0.95 7.69 -5.96
CA TYR A 54 -0.20 6.92 -5.52
C TYR A 54 -0.84 6.24 -6.72
N THR A 55 -0.91 4.91 -6.69
CA THR A 55 -1.57 4.13 -7.74
C THR A 55 -2.77 3.45 -7.13
N VAL A 56 -3.96 3.73 -7.68
CA VAL A 56 -5.18 3.04 -7.26
C VAL A 56 -5.41 1.86 -8.17
N GLU A 57 -5.65 0.70 -7.59
CA GLU A 57 -5.82 -0.55 -8.33
C GLU A 57 -7.11 -1.24 -7.91
N GLN A 58 -7.55 -2.22 -8.71
CA GLN A 58 -8.74 -3.01 -8.38
C GLN A 58 -8.45 -4.11 -7.36
N ARG A 59 -7.20 -4.58 -7.30
CA ARG A 59 -6.76 -5.71 -6.48
C ARG A 59 -5.43 -5.39 -5.80
N SER A 60 -5.15 -6.11 -4.73
CA SER A 60 -3.93 -6.00 -3.95
C SER A 60 -3.18 -7.33 -3.96
N ASP A 61 -3.20 -8.03 -5.09
CA ASP A 61 -2.47 -9.28 -5.25
C ASP A 61 -1.03 -9.02 -5.69
N THR A 62 -0.22 -10.08 -5.67
CA THR A 62 1.20 -10.04 -6.01
C THR A 62 1.42 -9.51 -7.44
N GLU A 63 0.60 -9.92 -8.41
CA GLU A 63 0.75 -9.45 -9.80
C GLU A 63 0.51 -7.94 -9.93
N THR A 64 -0.56 -7.45 -9.30
CA THR A 64 -0.87 -6.02 -9.28
C THR A 64 0.23 -5.23 -8.57
N CYS A 65 0.75 -5.77 -7.47
CA CYS A 65 1.86 -5.17 -6.74
C CYS A 65 3.11 -5.03 -7.61
N LEU A 66 3.54 -6.12 -8.28
CA LEU A 66 4.70 -6.10 -9.17
C LEU A 66 4.51 -5.13 -10.33
N LYS A 67 3.31 -5.05 -10.91
CA LYS A 67 2.96 -4.06 -11.95
C LYS A 67 3.19 -2.63 -11.45
N VAL A 68 2.71 -2.29 -10.25
CA VAL A 68 2.91 -0.96 -9.66
C VAL A 68 4.38 -0.68 -9.40
N ILE A 69 5.14 -1.67 -8.90
CA ILE A 69 6.57 -1.51 -8.65
C ILE A 69 7.30 -1.26 -9.97
N ARG A 70 7.06 -2.07 -11.02
CA ARG A 70 7.69 -1.88 -12.34
C ARG A 70 7.41 -0.49 -12.92
N ALA A 71 6.22 0.06 -12.72
CA ALA A 71 5.88 1.40 -13.19
C ALA A 71 6.53 2.53 -12.36
N ALA A 72 6.84 2.26 -11.09
CA ALA A 72 7.42 3.25 -10.19
C ALA A 72 8.96 3.22 -10.17
N VAL A 73 9.54 2.04 -10.35
CA VAL A 73 10.98 1.77 -10.32
C VAL A 73 11.55 2.02 -11.71
N GLY A 74 12.22 3.16 -11.88
CA GLY A 74 13.02 3.44 -13.07
C GLY A 74 14.41 2.79 -13.01
N GLN A 75 15.20 2.92 -14.08
CA GLN A 75 16.55 2.35 -14.18
C GLN A 75 17.54 2.86 -13.11
N GLN A 76 17.25 4.00 -12.49
CA GLN A 76 18.11 4.65 -11.49
C GLN A 76 17.83 4.19 -10.05
N VAL A 77 16.83 3.33 -9.83
CA VAL A 77 16.47 2.89 -8.47
C VAL A 77 17.30 1.66 -8.11
N GLU A 78 18.10 1.77 -7.06
CA GLU A 78 19.00 0.68 -6.67
C GLU A 78 18.40 -0.33 -5.70
N ILE A 79 17.47 0.12 -4.85
CA ILE A 79 16.89 -0.69 -3.78
C ILE A 79 15.44 -0.28 -3.50
N LEU A 80 14.59 -1.28 -3.28
CA LEU A 80 13.22 -1.11 -2.80
C LEU A 80 13.13 -1.49 -1.33
N ASN A 81 12.57 -0.60 -0.50
CA ASN A 81 12.26 -0.89 0.90
C ASN A 81 10.75 -1.12 1.08
N THR A 82 10.35 -2.24 1.68
CA THR A 82 8.93 -2.56 1.99
C THR A 82 8.76 -3.10 3.40
N ASP A 83 7.51 -3.33 3.81
CA ASP A 83 7.22 -4.26 4.90
C ASP A 83 7.39 -5.72 4.42
N GLU A 84 7.28 -6.68 5.31
CA GLU A 84 7.36 -8.13 5.00
C GLU A 84 6.06 -8.72 4.43
N TRP A 85 5.21 -7.93 3.77
CA TRP A 85 4.05 -8.52 3.11
C TRP A 85 4.49 -9.47 1.98
N GLN A 86 3.96 -10.70 2.01
CA GLN A 86 4.32 -11.78 1.07
C GLN A 86 4.10 -11.42 -0.41
N GLY A 87 3.28 -10.41 -0.71
CA GLY A 87 3.11 -9.89 -2.08
C GLY A 87 4.37 -9.25 -2.66
N TYR A 88 5.41 -8.97 -1.85
CA TYR A 88 6.70 -8.47 -2.32
C TYR A 88 7.76 -9.56 -2.52
N ALA A 89 7.48 -10.82 -2.15
CA ALA A 89 8.49 -11.89 -2.13
C ALA A 89 9.15 -12.18 -3.48
N ARG A 90 8.50 -11.77 -4.60
CA ARG A 90 9.03 -11.97 -5.96
C ARG A 90 9.72 -10.74 -6.55
N VAL A 91 9.88 -9.64 -5.79
CA VAL A 91 10.42 -8.39 -6.35
C VAL A 91 11.80 -8.59 -6.97
N GLU A 92 12.72 -9.23 -6.26
CA GLU A 92 14.10 -9.40 -6.77
C GLU A 92 14.14 -10.24 -8.05
N VAL A 93 13.44 -11.38 -8.06
CA VAL A 93 13.44 -12.31 -9.20
C VAL A 93 12.67 -11.79 -10.41
N GLU A 94 11.56 -11.07 -10.21
CA GLU A 94 10.69 -10.61 -11.31
C GLU A 94 11.06 -9.22 -11.85
N ILE A 95 11.65 -8.36 -11.02
CA ILE A 95 11.93 -6.96 -11.35
C ILE A 95 13.44 -6.71 -11.48
N GLY A 96 14.29 -7.50 -10.80
CA GLY A 96 15.75 -7.37 -10.88
C GLY A 96 16.29 -6.19 -10.07
N ILE A 97 15.58 -5.75 -9.03
CA ILE A 97 16.02 -4.70 -8.10
C ILE A 97 16.28 -5.31 -6.72
N ARG A 98 17.29 -4.81 -6.01
CA ARG A 98 17.55 -5.21 -4.60
C ARG A 98 16.32 -4.91 -3.74
N HIS A 99 15.98 -5.82 -2.83
CA HIS A 99 14.80 -5.67 -1.99
C HIS A 99 15.15 -5.87 -0.52
N ALA A 100 14.85 -4.87 0.31
CA ALA A 100 15.00 -4.95 1.75
C ALA A 100 13.65 -4.76 2.45
N THR A 101 13.45 -5.49 3.55
CA THR A 101 12.16 -5.57 4.25
C THR A 101 12.31 -5.32 5.74
N VAL A 102 11.29 -4.71 6.35
CA VAL A 102 11.15 -4.58 7.81
C VAL A 102 9.94 -5.34 8.34
N ARG A 103 10.11 -6.03 9.47
CA ARG A 103 9.03 -6.80 10.11
C ARG A 103 8.17 -5.96 11.06
N HIS A 104 7.02 -5.48 10.60
CA HIS A 104 6.06 -4.76 11.45
C HIS A 104 5.15 -5.66 12.32
N GLY A 105 5.63 -6.86 12.70
CA GLY A 105 4.87 -7.95 13.33
C GLY A 105 3.93 -7.56 14.48
N GLN A 106 2.98 -8.43 14.82
CA GLN A 106 2.15 -8.25 16.02
C GLN A 106 2.98 -8.54 17.28
N ALA A 107 2.82 -7.68 18.30
CA ALA A 107 3.47 -7.88 19.60
C ALA A 107 3.24 -9.30 20.13
N GLY A 108 4.31 -9.99 20.52
CA GLY A 108 4.26 -11.31 21.16
C GLY A 108 4.35 -12.53 20.24
N LYS A 109 4.62 -12.35 18.94
CA LYS A 109 4.91 -13.49 18.03
C LYS A 109 6.32 -13.52 17.46
N ASP A 110 6.99 -12.37 17.38
CA ASP A 110 8.40 -12.17 17.05
C ASP A 110 8.81 -10.76 17.54
N GLU A 111 10.11 -10.44 17.54
CA GLU A 111 10.57 -9.06 17.74
C GLU A 111 10.06 -8.18 16.60
N ARG A 112 9.45 -7.04 16.97
CA ARG A 112 8.92 -6.07 16.02
C ARG A 112 10.04 -5.14 15.59
N GLU A 113 10.15 -4.96 14.29
CA GLU A 113 11.21 -4.19 13.66
C GLU A 113 10.60 -3.06 12.83
N TRP A 114 10.93 -1.83 13.20
CA TRP A 114 10.43 -0.63 12.52
C TRP A 114 11.40 -0.08 11.50
N ALA A 115 12.69 -0.26 11.77
CA ALA A 115 13.78 0.16 10.92
C ALA A 115 15.01 -0.69 11.28
N ARG A 116 15.79 -1.08 10.28
CA ARG A 116 17.05 -1.81 10.45
C ARG A 116 18.23 -0.95 10.06
N ASP A 117 19.33 -1.26 10.72
CA ASP A 117 20.69 -0.83 10.47
C ASP A 117 21.42 -2.10 10.00
N ASP A 118 21.54 -2.31 8.68
CA ASP A 118 22.09 -3.55 8.11
C ASP A 118 23.64 -3.52 8.13
N ASP A 119 24.29 -2.34 8.24
CA ASP A 119 25.75 -2.20 8.29
C ASP A 119 26.33 -1.87 9.67
N GLY A 120 25.49 -1.55 10.64
CA GLY A 120 25.86 -1.31 12.04
C GLY A 120 26.47 0.06 12.30
N ASP A 121 26.31 1.03 11.40
CA ASP A 121 26.86 2.39 11.54
C ASP A 121 26.00 3.32 12.44
N GLY A 122 24.86 2.83 12.91
CA GLY A 122 23.88 3.56 13.72
C GLY A 122 22.80 4.26 12.88
N ILE A 123 22.86 4.21 11.55
CA ILE A 123 21.89 4.75 10.60
C ILE A 123 20.97 3.62 10.17
N ARG A 124 19.67 3.78 10.44
CA ARG A 124 18.67 2.80 10.01
C ARG A 124 18.23 3.05 8.57
N GLU A 125 18.93 2.46 7.62
CA GLU A 125 18.73 2.56 6.18
C GLU A 125 17.52 1.77 5.68
N VAL A 126 17.11 0.69 6.32
CA VAL A 126 15.92 -0.08 5.87
C VAL A 126 14.70 0.28 6.70
N HIS A 127 13.73 0.98 6.09
CA HIS A 127 12.42 1.25 6.70
C HIS A 127 11.38 1.70 5.66
N CYS A 128 10.09 1.69 6.04
CA CYS A 128 9.00 2.16 5.18
C CYS A 128 8.26 3.42 5.68
N ASN A 129 8.70 4.04 6.78
CA ASN A 129 8.08 5.20 7.45
C ASN A 129 7.70 6.36 6.51
N GLY A 130 8.49 6.61 5.47
CA GLY A 130 8.18 7.67 4.49
C GLY A 130 6.88 7.41 3.74
N CYS A 131 6.62 6.15 3.37
CA CYS A 131 5.36 5.74 2.75
C CYS A 131 4.21 5.76 3.78
N GLU A 132 4.46 5.33 5.01
CA GLU A 132 3.45 5.33 6.08
C GLU A 132 2.96 6.75 6.42
N GLY A 133 3.89 7.68 6.62
CA GLY A 133 3.60 9.08 6.90
C GLY A 133 2.83 9.74 5.77
N ALA A 134 3.24 9.49 4.53
CA ALA A 134 2.52 10.04 3.39
C ALA A 134 1.13 9.41 3.22
N GLY A 135 0.99 8.11 3.49
CA GLY A 135 -0.30 7.43 3.56
C GLY A 135 -1.24 8.00 4.63
N ALA A 136 -0.72 8.45 5.78
CA ALA A 136 -1.51 9.16 6.78
C ALA A 136 -2.02 10.51 6.27
N GLY A 137 -1.18 11.26 5.54
CA GLY A 137 -1.57 12.49 4.84
C GLY A 137 -2.66 12.25 3.81
N LEU A 138 -2.46 11.28 2.90
CA LEU A 138 -3.44 10.90 1.89
C LEU A 138 -4.77 10.50 2.52
N ARG A 139 -4.76 9.68 3.58
CA ARG A 139 -5.97 9.26 4.28
C ARG A 139 -6.73 10.46 4.85
N THR A 140 -6.01 11.47 5.35
CA THR A 140 -6.60 12.70 5.87
C THR A 140 -7.24 13.51 4.75
N PHE A 141 -6.54 13.70 3.63
CA PHE A 141 -7.07 14.36 2.44
C PHE A 141 -8.35 13.67 1.92
N LEU A 142 -8.28 12.35 1.72
CA LEU A 142 -9.40 11.55 1.24
C LEU A 142 -10.59 11.55 2.21
N ARG A 143 -10.39 11.81 3.51
CA ARG A 143 -11.48 11.86 4.48
C ARG A 143 -12.52 12.92 4.15
N MET A 144 -12.09 14.06 3.59
CA MET A 144 -12.99 15.14 3.17
C MET A 144 -13.99 14.65 2.11
N PHE A 145 -13.49 13.90 1.13
CA PHE A 145 -14.28 13.33 0.02
C PHE A 145 -15.02 12.05 0.40
N ARG A 146 -14.94 11.63 1.67
CA ARG A 146 -15.24 10.26 2.13
C ARG A 146 -14.38 9.19 1.45
N GLY A 147 -13.52 9.55 0.51
CA GLY A 147 -12.35 8.91 -0.12
C GLY A 147 -12.57 8.59 -1.60
N VAL A 148 -11.89 7.58 -2.16
CA VAL A 148 -11.89 7.36 -3.64
C VAL A 148 -13.16 6.67 -4.18
N HIS A 149 -13.75 7.24 -5.24
CA HIS A 149 -14.90 6.71 -5.96
C HIS A 149 -14.49 5.62 -6.96
N LYS A 150 -15.08 4.43 -6.88
CA LYS A 150 -14.73 3.28 -7.72
C LYS A 150 -14.86 3.48 -9.23
N LYS A 151 -15.89 4.21 -9.68
CA LYS A 151 -16.14 4.47 -11.11
C LYS A 151 -15.04 5.30 -11.78
N TYR A 152 -14.37 6.14 -11.01
CA TYR A 152 -13.37 7.09 -11.51
C TYR A 152 -11.96 6.65 -11.14
N LEU A 153 -11.72 5.34 -11.13
CA LEU A 153 -10.41 4.74 -10.88
C LEU A 153 -9.52 4.67 -12.13
N ALA A 154 -10.02 5.13 -13.27
CA ALA A 154 -9.31 5.30 -14.53
C ALA A 154 -9.89 6.50 -15.29
#